data_AF-A0A8S9XY02-F1
#
_entry.id   AF-A0A8S9XY02-F1
#
_cell.length_a   1.000
_cell.length_b   1.000
_cell.length_c   1.000
_cell.angle_alpha   90.00
_cell.angle_beta   90.00
_cell.angle_gamma   90.00
#
_symmetry.space_group_name_H-M   'P 1'
#
loop_
_entity.id
_entity.type
_entity.pdbx_description
1 polymer ?
#
loop_
_entity_poly.entity_id
_entity_poly.type
_entity_poly.pdbx_seq_one_letter_code
_entity_poly.pdbx_strand_id
1 'polypeptide(L)'
;MELHLTDAFDDKHPDADFAQDLEAIFTNSSLGKLQKLHLEQNEIAGFDFAPHVFCNLPSVIDLYLGDNELQHVNFKFDCLYHLRYIDFERNKITQLTANDMHLLDALPGRNQNLTIDLTGNPIPCDHINDLFDWFERTKVNIRRKDSLHCVTNASTHHETSRNCAVAQQLRGPSLDGTSGSSTVAFLSIALCISLTLLLYTNREVIRASVYPLWLSLSRNIHYTTIGRQEAQEMDV
;
A
#
# COMPACT_ATOMS: atom_id res chain seq x y z
N MET A 1 -25.10 -25.79 -13.84
CA MET A 1 -25.36 -26.64 -12.64
C MET A 1 -24.67 -25.97 -11.47
N GLU A 2 -25.32 -25.92 -10.33
CA GLU A 2 -24.82 -25.26 -9.13
C GLU A 2 -24.89 -26.20 -7.92
N LEU A 3 -23.98 -26.00 -6.98
CA LEU A 3 -23.87 -26.75 -5.73
C LEU A 3 -23.76 -25.75 -4.59
N HIS A 4 -24.67 -25.87 -3.64
CA HIS A 4 -24.72 -25.05 -2.43
C HIS A 4 -24.24 -25.85 -1.23
N LEU A 5 -23.11 -25.43 -0.70
CA LEU A 5 -22.52 -25.89 0.56
C LEU A 5 -22.36 -24.71 1.51
N THR A 6 -23.31 -23.78 1.49
CA THR A 6 -23.35 -22.63 2.41
C THR A 6 -23.70 -23.11 3.81
N ASP A 7 -22.94 -22.71 4.84
CA ASP A 7 -23.16 -23.13 6.24
C ASP A 7 -23.37 -24.65 6.37
N ALA A 8 -22.53 -25.41 5.66
CA ALA A 8 -22.72 -26.85 5.48
C ALA A 8 -21.86 -27.70 6.42
N PHE A 9 -20.94 -27.09 7.17
CA PHE A 9 -19.91 -27.80 7.94
C PHE A 9 -19.88 -27.28 9.39
N ASP A 10 -19.73 -28.21 10.35
CA ASP A 10 -19.77 -27.93 11.79
C ASP A 10 -18.50 -27.18 12.24
N ASP A 11 -18.68 -26.08 13.01
CA ASP A 11 -17.70 -25.13 13.60
C ASP A 11 -16.55 -25.76 14.43
N LYS A 12 -16.43 -27.10 14.44
CA LYS A 12 -15.54 -27.86 15.30
C LYS A 12 -14.28 -28.38 14.61
N HIS A 13 -14.06 -28.05 13.34
CA HIS A 13 -12.92 -28.59 12.58
C HIS A 13 -11.85 -27.52 12.35
N PRO A 14 -10.62 -27.71 12.85
CA PRO A 14 -9.51 -26.82 12.51
C PRO A 14 -9.24 -26.89 11.00
N ASP A 15 -9.10 -25.72 10.38
CA ASP A 15 -9.03 -25.40 8.94
C ASP A 15 -8.30 -26.40 8.02
N ALA A 16 -7.32 -27.14 8.54
CA ALA A 16 -6.53 -28.10 7.77
C ALA A 16 -7.35 -29.31 7.30
N ASP A 17 -8.29 -29.79 8.13
CA ASP A 17 -9.13 -30.96 7.81
C ASP A 17 -10.20 -30.59 6.77
N PHE A 18 -10.74 -29.36 6.85
CA PHE A 18 -11.81 -28.89 5.98
C PHE A 18 -11.44 -28.93 4.49
N ALA A 19 -10.31 -28.31 4.12
CA ALA A 19 -9.91 -28.20 2.72
C ALA A 19 -9.64 -29.58 2.10
N GLN A 20 -9.11 -30.51 2.90
CA GLN A 20 -8.86 -31.90 2.49
C GLN A 20 -10.16 -32.70 2.35
N ASP A 21 -11.11 -32.53 3.27
CA ASP A 21 -12.43 -33.16 3.18
C ASP A 21 -13.19 -32.67 1.95
N LEU A 22 -13.11 -31.36 1.67
CA LEU A 22 -13.70 -30.77 0.47
C LEU A 22 -13.08 -31.34 -0.81
N GLU A 23 -11.74 -31.45 -0.86
CA GLU A 23 -11.02 -32.09 -1.96
C GLU A 23 -11.44 -33.55 -2.14
N ALA A 24 -11.59 -34.31 -1.05
CA ALA A 24 -12.05 -35.68 -1.08
C ALA A 24 -13.49 -35.79 -1.60
N ILE A 25 -14.39 -34.90 -1.17
CA ILE A 25 -15.78 -34.83 -1.66
C ILE A 25 -15.79 -34.58 -3.16
N PHE A 26 -15.05 -33.58 -3.65
CA PHE A 26 -15.02 -33.25 -5.07
C PHE A 26 -14.34 -34.31 -5.93
N THR A 27 -13.31 -34.99 -5.41
CA THR A 27 -12.64 -36.10 -6.10
C THR A 27 -13.58 -37.30 -6.26
N ASN A 28 -14.34 -37.62 -5.20
CA ASN A 28 -15.22 -38.78 -5.18
C ASN A 28 -16.61 -38.51 -5.78
N SER A 29 -16.95 -37.24 -5.99
CA SER A 29 -18.22 -36.83 -6.59
C SER A 29 -18.05 -36.55 -8.08
N SER A 30 -18.91 -37.12 -8.93
CA SER A 30 -18.88 -36.87 -10.38
C SER A 30 -19.46 -35.48 -10.75
N LEU A 31 -18.79 -34.41 -10.32
CA LEU A 31 -19.23 -33.01 -10.47
C LEU A 31 -18.71 -32.34 -11.76
N GLY A 32 -18.42 -33.11 -12.80
CA GLY A 32 -17.78 -32.60 -14.04
C GLY A 32 -18.58 -31.53 -14.81
N LYS A 33 -19.88 -31.36 -14.52
CA LYS A 33 -20.75 -30.33 -15.11
C LYS A 33 -21.04 -29.15 -14.18
N LEU A 34 -20.48 -29.14 -12.97
CA LEU A 34 -20.66 -28.07 -12.01
C LEU A 34 -20.08 -26.77 -12.55
N GLN A 35 -20.87 -25.70 -12.53
CA GLN A 35 -20.50 -24.39 -13.04
C GLN A 35 -20.41 -23.33 -11.94
N LYS A 36 -21.22 -23.48 -10.88
CA LYS A 36 -21.21 -22.58 -9.74
C LYS A 36 -21.06 -23.37 -8.45
N LEU A 37 -20.18 -22.90 -7.59
CA LEU A 37 -19.93 -23.50 -6.29
C LEU A 37 -20.06 -22.44 -5.21
N HIS A 38 -21.00 -22.68 -4.30
CA HIS A 38 -21.31 -21.83 -3.16
C HIS A 38 -20.73 -22.47 -1.90
N LEU A 39 -19.75 -21.78 -1.29
CA LEU A 39 -19.01 -22.17 -0.09
C LEU A 39 -19.02 -21.06 0.97
N GLU A 40 -19.99 -20.16 0.92
CA GLU A 40 -20.12 -19.05 1.85
C GLU A 40 -20.40 -19.56 3.27
N GLN A 41 -19.98 -18.81 4.30
CA GLN A 41 -20.31 -19.10 5.71
C GLN A 41 -19.81 -20.47 6.19
N ASN A 42 -18.57 -20.85 5.87
CA ASN A 42 -17.99 -22.13 6.32
C ASN A 42 -16.68 -21.95 7.11
N GLU A 43 -16.45 -20.74 7.62
CA GLU A 43 -15.28 -20.41 8.45
C GLU A 43 -13.92 -20.77 7.80
N ILE A 44 -13.84 -20.84 6.47
CA ILE A 44 -12.65 -21.35 5.77
C ILE A 44 -11.49 -20.38 5.93
N ALA A 45 -10.44 -20.73 6.69
CA ALA A 45 -9.25 -19.89 6.79
C ALA A 45 -8.29 -20.04 5.60
N GLY A 46 -8.34 -21.16 4.88
CA GLY A 46 -7.42 -21.39 3.77
C GLY A 46 -7.49 -22.78 3.12
N PHE A 47 -6.75 -22.91 2.02
CA PHE A 47 -6.58 -24.13 1.23
C PHE A 47 -5.11 -24.60 1.18
N ASP A 48 -4.28 -24.20 2.14
CA ASP A 48 -2.82 -24.45 2.14
C ASP A 48 -2.47 -25.94 2.04
N PHE A 49 -3.30 -26.81 2.63
CA PHE A 49 -3.12 -28.26 2.63
C PHE A 49 -3.79 -28.98 1.46
N ALA A 50 -4.62 -28.28 0.67
CA ALA A 50 -5.30 -28.79 -0.51
C ALA A 50 -5.31 -27.73 -1.63
N PRO A 51 -4.14 -27.30 -2.13
CA PRO A 51 -4.04 -26.17 -3.06
C PRO A 51 -4.70 -26.44 -4.42
N HIS A 52 -5.02 -27.70 -4.74
CA HIS A 52 -5.69 -28.12 -5.98
C HIS A 52 -7.14 -28.58 -5.75
N VAL A 53 -7.75 -28.22 -4.62
CA VAL A 53 -9.11 -28.62 -4.23
C VAL A 53 -10.14 -28.47 -5.35
N PHE A 54 -10.07 -27.40 -6.15
CA PHE A 54 -11.02 -27.13 -7.22
C PHE A 54 -10.67 -27.78 -8.58
N CYS A 55 -9.53 -28.46 -8.72
CA CYS A 55 -9.09 -29.03 -9.99
C CYS A 55 -9.97 -30.20 -10.48
N ASN A 56 -10.71 -30.84 -9.59
CA ASN A 56 -11.69 -31.87 -9.94
C ASN A 56 -13.02 -31.30 -10.45
N LEU A 57 -13.12 -29.97 -10.58
CA LEU A 57 -14.29 -29.24 -11.07
C LEU A 57 -13.99 -28.52 -12.41
N PRO A 58 -13.74 -29.27 -13.51
CA PRO A 58 -13.20 -28.71 -14.76
C PRO A 58 -14.11 -27.69 -15.47
N SER A 59 -15.41 -27.68 -15.13
CA SER A 59 -16.41 -26.80 -15.72
C SER A 59 -16.76 -25.58 -14.85
N VAL A 60 -16.09 -25.40 -13.70
CA VAL A 60 -16.44 -24.33 -12.76
C VAL A 60 -16.16 -22.95 -13.36
N ILE A 61 -17.11 -22.04 -13.19
CA ILE A 61 -17.11 -20.68 -13.74
C ILE A 61 -17.14 -19.66 -12.60
N ASP A 62 -18.00 -19.89 -11.61
CA ASP A 62 -18.19 -18.98 -10.48
C ASP A 62 -17.89 -19.72 -9.16
N LEU A 63 -16.97 -19.16 -8.37
CA LEU A 63 -16.66 -19.60 -7.01
C LEU A 63 -17.13 -18.54 -6.02
N TYR A 64 -18.00 -18.92 -5.08
CA TYR A 64 -18.45 -18.03 -4.03
C TYR A 64 -17.85 -18.45 -2.69
N LEU A 65 -16.91 -17.64 -2.17
CA LEU A 65 -16.20 -17.86 -0.90
C LEU A 65 -16.47 -16.73 0.10
N GLY A 66 -17.57 -15.99 -0.07
CA GLY A 66 -17.93 -14.89 0.82
C GLY A 66 -18.19 -15.34 2.26
N ASP A 67 -18.02 -14.45 3.25
CA ASP A 67 -18.25 -14.77 4.67
C ASP A 67 -17.44 -15.99 5.16
N ASN A 68 -16.14 -16.00 4.89
CA ASN A 68 -15.20 -17.01 5.39
C ASN A 68 -14.05 -16.32 6.16
N GLU A 69 -13.00 -17.07 6.49
CA GLU A 69 -11.86 -16.57 7.25
C GLU A 69 -10.58 -16.40 6.42
N LEU A 70 -10.69 -16.36 5.09
CA LEU A 70 -9.54 -16.36 4.19
C LEU A 70 -8.67 -15.13 4.45
N GLN A 71 -7.38 -15.36 4.66
CA GLN A 71 -6.38 -14.29 4.84
C GLN A 71 -5.63 -13.98 3.54
N HIS A 72 -5.52 -14.97 2.64
CA HIS A 72 -4.76 -14.92 1.38
C HIS A 72 -5.44 -15.76 0.30
N VAL A 73 -4.94 -15.66 -0.94
CA VAL A 73 -5.38 -16.50 -2.07
C VAL A 73 -4.47 -17.72 -2.16
N ASN A 74 -4.85 -18.82 -1.51
CA ASN A 74 -3.98 -19.99 -1.30
C ASN A 74 -4.42 -21.27 -2.04
N PHE A 75 -5.14 -21.14 -3.15
CA PHE A 75 -5.42 -22.24 -4.07
C PHE A 75 -4.92 -21.92 -5.49
N LYS A 76 -4.72 -22.97 -6.28
CA LYS A 76 -4.14 -22.89 -7.63
C LYS A 76 -5.22 -22.73 -8.69
N PHE A 77 -4.91 -21.91 -9.68
CA PHE A 77 -5.78 -21.65 -10.83
C PHE A 77 -5.42 -22.47 -12.07
N ASP A 78 -4.34 -23.26 -12.03
CA ASP A 78 -3.73 -23.89 -13.22
C ASP A 78 -4.65 -24.83 -13.99
N CYS A 79 -5.64 -25.39 -13.30
CA CYS A 79 -6.63 -26.35 -13.80
C CYS A 79 -8.02 -25.72 -14.05
N LEU A 80 -8.21 -24.44 -13.72
CA LEU A 80 -9.51 -23.75 -13.71
C LEU A 80 -9.75 -22.97 -15.01
N TYR A 81 -9.82 -23.69 -16.13
CA TYR A 81 -9.86 -23.13 -17.49
C TYR A 81 -11.14 -22.33 -17.85
N HIS A 82 -12.18 -22.44 -17.03
CA HIS A 82 -13.46 -21.77 -17.27
C HIS A 82 -13.82 -20.75 -16.19
N LEU A 83 -12.98 -20.58 -15.17
CA LEU A 83 -13.24 -19.69 -14.03
C LEU A 83 -13.27 -18.23 -14.46
N ARG A 84 -14.34 -17.52 -14.11
CA ARG A 84 -14.55 -16.11 -14.47
C ARG A 84 -14.84 -15.23 -13.28
N TYR A 85 -15.30 -15.81 -12.18
CA TYR A 85 -15.69 -15.06 -11.00
C TYR A 85 -15.22 -15.75 -9.72
N ILE A 86 -14.65 -14.97 -8.81
CA ILE A 86 -14.37 -15.39 -7.45
C ILE A 86 -14.90 -14.33 -6.48
N ASP A 87 -15.75 -14.75 -5.56
CA ASP A 87 -16.22 -13.94 -4.46
C ASP A 87 -15.29 -14.10 -3.24
N PHE A 88 -14.57 -13.06 -2.87
CA PHE A 88 -13.82 -13.00 -1.61
C PHE A 88 -14.47 -12.04 -0.61
N GLU A 89 -15.75 -11.69 -0.76
CA GLU A 89 -16.43 -10.77 0.16
C GLU A 89 -16.30 -11.20 1.62
N ARG A 90 -16.23 -10.22 2.53
CA ARG A 90 -16.34 -10.45 3.99
C ARG A 90 -15.43 -11.59 4.48
N ASN A 91 -14.18 -11.59 4.03
CA ASN A 91 -13.12 -12.47 4.52
C ASN A 91 -12.15 -11.68 5.43
N LYS A 92 -11.01 -12.28 5.79
CA LYS A 92 -9.97 -11.67 6.64
C LYS A 92 -8.75 -11.21 5.84
N ILE A 93 -8.92 -10.89 4.55
CA ILE A 93 -7.81 -10.48 3.68
C ILE A 93 -7.36 -9.06 4.08
N THR A 94 -6.20 -8.97 4.71
CA THR A 94 -5.60 -7.67 5.06
C THR A 94 -4.77 -7.09 3.93
N GLN A 95 -4.22 -7.93 3.05
CA GLN A 95 -3.45 -7.54 1.88
C GLN A 95 -3.44 -8.69 0.86
N LEU A 96 -3.31 -8.35 -0.43
CA LEU A 96 -2.89 -9.32 -1.43
C LEU A 96 -1.35 -9.28 -1.50
N THR A 97 -0.70 -10.39 -1.20
CA THR A 97 0.75 -10.51 -1.35
C THR A 97 1.14 -10.53 -2.84
N ALA A 98 2.42 -10.33 -3.13
CA ALA A 98 2.93 -10.48 -4.50
C ALA A 98 2.62 -11.87 -5.10
N ASN A 99 2.60 -12.91 -4.26
CA ASN A 99 2.22 -14.26 -4.69
C ASN A 99 0.72 -14.35 -5.01
N ASP A 100 -0.15 -13.78 -4.18
CA ASP A 100 -1.61 -13.74 -4.44
C ASP A 100 -1.90 -13.02 -5.76
N MET A 101 -1.30 -11.85 -5.96
CA MET A 101 -1.42 -11.06 -7.19
C MET A 101 -0.94 -11.85 -8.42
N HIS A 102 0.22 -12.51 -8.31
CA HIS A 102 0.75 -13.35 -9.39
C HIS A 102 -0.19 -14.52 -9.74
N LEU A 103 -0.78 -15.16 -8.73
CA LEU A 103 -1.75 -16.23 -8.95
C LEU A 103 -3.01 -15.70 -9.66
N LEU A 104 -3.57 -14.57 -9.21
CA LEU A 104 -4.73 -13.95 -9.84
C LEU A 104 -4.47 -13.51 -11.29
N ASP A 105 -3.27 -12.99 -11.57
CA ASP A 105 -2.85 -12.59 -12.93
C ASP A 105 -2.59 -13.78 -13.87
N ALA A 106 -2.43 -15.00 -13.33
CA ALA A 106 -2.17 -16.19 -14.13
C ALA A 106 -3.36 -16.59 -15.03
N LEU A 107 -4.59 -16.20 -14.69
CA LEU A 107 -5.77 -16.46 -15.53
C LEU A 107 -5.84 -15.47 -16.71
N PRO A 108 -5.80 -14.13 -16.50
CA PRO A 108 -5.66 -13.19 -17.60
C PRO A 108 -4.43 -13.40 -18.48
N GLY A 109 -3.33 -13.93 -17.94
CA GLY A 109 -2.15 -14.35 -18.70
C GLY A 109 -2.45 -15.42 -19.77
N ARG A 110 -3.52 -16.20 -19.61
CA ARG A 110 -4.00 -17.22 -20.56
C ARG A 110 -5.16 -16.72 -21.44
N ASN A 111 -5.36 -15.40 -21.53
CA ASN A 111 -6.49 -14.75 -22.21
C ASN A 111 -7.87 -15.09 -21.62
N GLN A 112 -7.92 -15.41 -20.32
CA GLN A 112 -9.16 -15.67 -19.60
C GLN A 112 -9.56 -14.43 -18.80
N ASN A 113 -10.83 -14.03 -18.86
CA ASN A 113 -11.30 -12.95 -18.00
C ASN A 113 -11.50 -13.47 -16.57
N LEU A 114 -11.05 -12.69 -15.59
CA LEU A 114 -11.31 -12.95 -14.19
C LEU A 114 -11.91 -11.69 -13.57
N THR A 115 -12.99 -11.88 -12.82
CA THR A 115 -13.56 -10.86 -11.95
C THR A 115 -13.45 -11.33 -10.51
N ILE A 116 -12.98 -10.46 -9.62
CA ILE A 116 -12.93 -10.74 -8.18
C ILE A 116 -13.70 -9.67 -7.41
N ASP A 117 -14.24 -10.04 -6.25
CA ASP A 117 -14.82 -9.10 -5.30
C ASP A 117 -14.08 -9.18 -3.96
N LEU A 118 -13.58 -8.06 -3.47
CA LEU A 118 -12.81 -7.95 -2.22
C LEU A 118 -13.55 -7.15 -1.14
N THR A 119 -14.81 -6.78 -1.37
CA THR A 119 -15.54 -5.89 -0.46
C THR A 119 -15.75 -6.52 0.92
N GLY A 120 -15.67 -5.71 1.98
CA GLY A 120 -15.83 -6.19 3.36
C GLY A 120 -14.61 -6.90 3.96
N ASN A 121 -13.45 -6.86 3.31
CA ASN A 121 -12.19 -7.34 3.90
C ASN A 121 -11.49 -6.24 4.72
N PRO A 122 -10.79 -6.58 5.83
CA PRO A 122 -10.16 -5.63 6.74
C PRO A 122 -8.80 -5.12 6.22
N ILE A 123 -8.79 -4.49 5.06
CA ILE A 123 -7.55 -4.01 4.41
C ILE A 123 -7.06 -2.74 5.12
N PRO A 124 -5.83 -2.67 5.67
CA PRO A 124 -5.32 -1.48 6.33
C PRO A 124 -5.13 -0.30 5.37
N CYS A 125 -5.60 0.89 5.73
CA CYS A 125 -5.45 2.08 4.88
C CYS A 125 -3.97 2.48 4.65
N ASP A 126 -3.07 2.14 5.58
CA ASP A 126 -1.65 2.51 5.47
C ASP A 126 -0.93 1.70 4.38
N HIS A 127 -1.40 0.49 4.08
CA HIS A 127 -0.80 -0.45 3.13
C HIS A 127 -1.64 -0.63 1.84
N ILE A 128 -2.64 0.23 1.63
CA ILE A 128 -3.57 0.12 0.49
C ILE A 128 -2.91 0.39 -0.88
N ASN A 129 -1.74 1.03 -0.88
CA ASN A 129 -1.10 1.53 -2.09
C ASN A 129 -0.68 0.39 -3.02
N ASP A 130 -0.04 -0.66 -2.49
CA ASP A 130 0.43 -1.79 -3.31
C ASP A 130 -0.75 -2.50 -4.00
N LEU A 131 -1.89 -2.59 -3.31
CA LEU A 131 -3.12 -3.16 -3.86
C LEU A 131 -3.67 -2.33 -5.03
N PHE A 132 -3.71 -1.00 -4.88
CA PHE A 132 -4.18 -0.11 -5.95
C PHE A 132 -3.19 -0.01 -7.10
N ASP A 133 -1.90 -0.04 -6.81
CA ASP A 133 -0.82 -0.14 -7.79
C ASP A 133 -0.93 -1.41 -8.64
N TRP A 134 -1.42 -2.51 -8.05
CA TRP A 134 -1.78 -3.72 -8.78
C TRP A 134 -3.07 -3.53 -9.59
N PHE A 135 -4.12 -2.92 -9.01
CA PHE A 135 -5.37 -2.64 -9.73
C PHE A 135 -5.18 -1.84 -11.04
N GLU A 136 -4.20 -0.95 -11.11
CA GLU A 136 -3.91 -0.16 -12.32
C GLU A 136 -3.15 -0.96 -13.41
N ARG A 137 -2.52 -2.08 -13.05
CA ARG A 137 -1.69 -2.88 -13.96
C ARG A 137 -2.32 -4.22 -14.35
N THR A 138 -3.12 -4.80 -13.46
CA THR A 138 -3.76 -6.09 -13.68
C THR A 138 -4.83 -6.04 -14.78
N LYS A 139 -5.06 -7.18 -15.41
CA LYS A 139 -6.21 -7.41 -16.30
C LYS A 139 -7.39 -8.05 -15.58
N VAL A 140 -7.25 -8.34 -14.28
CA VAL A 140 -8.34 -8.81 -13.42
C VAL A 140 -9.33 -7.67 -13.19
N ASN A 141 -10.60 -7.94 -13.41
CA ASN A 141 -11.67 -6.99 -13.14
C ASN A 141 -12.00 -6.97 -11.64
N ILE A 142 -11.87 -5.82 -10.99
CA ILE A 142 -12.18 -5.65 -9.58
C ILE A 142 -13.63 -5.18 -9.45
N ARG A 143 -14.51 -6.08 -9.01
CA ARG A 143 -15.92 -5.77 -8.77
C ARG A 143 -16.04 -4.76 -7.63
N ARG A 144 -16.91 -3.77 -7.80
CA ARG A 144 -17.17 -2.71 -6.80
C ARG A 144 -15.90 -2.02 -6.28
N LYS A 145 -14.90 -1.80 -7.14
CA LYS A 145 -13.64 -1.08 -6.82
C LYS A 145 -13.88 0.22 -6.03
N ASP A 146 -14.86 1.02 -6.46
CA ASP A 146 -15.19 2.32 -5.83
C ASP A 146 -15.87 2.21 -4.47
N SER A 147 -16.39 1.03 -4.13
CA SER A 147 -17.02 0.72 -2.84
C SER A 147 -16.08 -0.03 -1.89
N LEU A 148 -14.79 -0.16 -2.23
CA LEU A 148 -13.82 -0.73 -1.31
C LEU A 148 -13.58 0.24 -0.15
N HIS A 149 -13.56 -0.32 1.05
CA HIS A 149 -13.24 0.39 2.27
C HIS A 149 -12.01 -0.22 2.94
N CYS A 150 -11.15 0.65 3.47
CA CYS A 150 -10.00 0.27 4.26
C CYS A 150 -10.25 0.61 5.73
N VAL A 151 -9.56 -0.10 6.61
CA VAL A 151 -9.67 0.05 8.06
C VAL A 151 -8.43 0.78 8.58
N THR A 152 -8.63 1.73 9.50
CA THR A 152 -7.53 2.32 10.28
C THR A 152 -7.63 1.85 11.71
N ASN A 153 -6.59 1.18 12.20
CA ASN A 153 -6.44 0.89 13.62
C ASN A 153 -5.96 2.16 14.32
N ALA A 154 -6.89 3.09 14.62
CA ALA A 154 -6.59 4.14 15.58
C ALA A 154 -6.33 3.46 16.93
N SER A 155 -5.23 3.79 17.58
CA SER A 155 -4.81 3.33 18.92
C SER A 155 -5.82 3.65 20.05
N THR A 156 -7.03 4.07 19.70
CA THR A 156 -8.15 4.42 20.56
C THR A 156 -9.43 3.74 20.06
N HIS A 157 -9.53 2.41 20.18
CA HIS A 157 -10.78 1.59 20.18
C HIS A 157 -11.88 1.81 19.10
N HIS A 158 -11.67 2.66 18.11
CA HIS A 158 -12.61 2.91 17.03
C HIS A 158 -11.95 2.58 15.69
N GLU A 159 -12.27 1.40 15.17
CA GLU A 159 -12.00 1.03 13.80
C GLU A 159 -12.81 1.97 12.89
N THR A 160 -12.13 2.91 12.23
CA THR A 160 -12.80 3.79 11.26
C THR A 160 -12.62 3.24 9.86
N SER A 161 -13.74 2.89 9.24
CA SER A 161 -13.83 2.50 7.83
C SER A 161 -13.76 3.75 6.94
N ARG A 162 -12.88 3.74 5.94
CA ARG A 162 -12.69 4.83 4.97
C ARG A 162 -12.73 4.30 3.56
N ASN A 163 -13.24 5.10 2.62
CA ASN A 163 -13.19 4.71 1.21
C ASN A 163 -11.72 4.62 0.74
N CYS A 164 -11.36 3.49 0.12
CA CYS A 164 -9.98 3.21 -0.29
C CYS A 164 -9.44 4.22 -1.32
N ALA A 165 -10.27 4.64 -2.29
CA ALA A 165 -9.86 5.61 -3.29
C ALA A 165 -9.52 6.98 -2.67
N VAL A 166 -10.28 7.37 -1.63
CA VAL A 166 -9.99 8.60 -0.86
C VAL A 166 -8.73 8.43 -0.02
N ALA A 167 -8.54 7.26 0.61
CA ALA A 167 -7.34 6.98 1.40
C ALA A 167 -6.06 7.03 0.55
N GLN A 168 -6.12 6.54 -0.69
CA GLN A 168 -5.03 6.65 -1.66
C GLN A 168 -4.71 8.11 -2.03
N GLN A 169 -5.74 8.93 -2.25
CA GLN A 169 -5.59 10.35 -2.64
C GLN A 169 -5.05 11.24 -1.51
N LEU A 170 -5.23 10.86 -0.25
CA LEU A 170 -4.72 11.60 0.91
C LEU A 170 -3.19 11.52 1.06
N ARG A 171 -2.50 10.78 0.18
CA ARG A 171 -1.06 11.01 -0.05
C ARG A 171 -0.86 12.39 -0.65
N GLY A 172 -0.42 13.33 0.20
CA GLY A 172 0.57 14.30 -0.25
C GLY A 172 1.78 13.55 -0.84
N PRO A 173 2.51 14.14 -1.80
CA PRO A 173 3.61 13.46 -2.47
C PRO A 173 4.56 12.87 -1.44
N SER A 174 4.77 11.56 -1.51
CA SER A 174 5.84 10.88 -0.80
C SER A 174 7.12 11.63 -1.13
N LEU A 175 7.72 12.25 -0.11
CA LEU A 175 9.11 12.71 -0.14
C LEU A 175 10.04 11.48 -0.12
N ASP A 176 9.82 10.54 -1.03
CA ASP A 176 10.88 9.65 -1.47
C ASP A 176 11.78 10.50 -2.35
N GLY A 177 12.86 10.98 -1.74
CA GLY A 177 13.85 11.81 -2.39
C GLY A 177 14.50 11.06 -3.54
N THR A 178 13.95 11.19 -4.75
CA THR A 178 14.70 10.87 -5.99
C THR A 178 14.10 11.44 -7.28
N SER A 179 13.29 12.52 -7.23
CA SER A 179 12.85 13.19 -8.48
C SER A 179 12.69 14.71 -8.41
N GLY A 180 12.84 15.34 -7.24
CA GLY A 180 12.85 16.81 -7.09
C GLY A 180 14.24 17.45 -7.11
N SER A 181 15.31 16.64 -7.07
CA SER A 181 16.68 17.13 -6.87
C SER A 181 17.16 18.00 -8.03
N SER A 182 16.87 17.63 -9.28
CA SER A 182 17.37 18.36 -10.44
C SER A 182 16.73 19.74 -10.59
N THR A 183 15.40 19.88 -10.47
CA THR A 183 14.73 21.18 -10.64
C THR A 183 15.05 22.16 -9.52
N VAL A 184 15.15 21.68 -8.27
CA VAL A 184 15.58 22.51 -7.14
C VAL A 184 17.05 22.91 -7.28
N ALA A 185 17.92 22.02 -7.77
CA ALA A 185 19.31 22.34 -8.09
C ALA A 185 19.40 23.41 -9.20
N PHE A 186 18.61 23.30 -10.27
CA PHE A 186 18.59 24.31 -11.33
C PHE A 186 18.11 25.68 -10.84
N LEU A 187 17.04 25.71 -10.04
CA LEU A 187 16.51 26.97 -9.48
C LEU A 187 17.48 27.62 -8.49
N SER A 188 18.16 26.83 -7.66
CA SER A 188 19.16 27.34 -6.73
C SER A 188 20.42 27.85 -7.45
N ILE A 189 20.89 27.16 -8.49
CA ILE A 189 21.99 27.63 -9.34
C ILE A 189 21.60 28.93 -10.07
N ALA A 190 20.39 28.99 -10.64
CA ALA A 190 19.90 30.19 -11.32
C ALA A 190 19.79 31.38 -10.34
N LEU A 191 19.33 31.14 -9.11
CA LEU A 191 19.26 32.16 -8.08
C LEU A 191 20.66 32.66 -7.69
N CYS A 192 21.63 31.77 -7.49
CA CYS A 192 23.03 32.14 -7.22
C CYS A 192 23.66 32.96 -8.35
N ILE A 193 23.42 32.59 -9.61
CA ILE A 193 23.90 33.36 -10.77
C ILE A 193 23.25 34.75 -10.81
N SER A 194 21.94 34.84 -10.57
CA SER A 194 21.24 36.13 -10.53
C SER A 194 21.76 37.04 -9.40
N LEU A 195 22.03 36.47 -8.22
CA LEU A 195 22.53 37.20 -7.07
C LEU A 195 23.96 37.70 -7.31
N THR A 196 24.83 36.85 -7.87
CA THR A 196 26.21 37.24 -8.21
C THR A 196 26.26 38.31 -9.29
N LEU A 197 25.39 38.24 -10.29
CA LEU A 197 25.26 39.28 -11.31
C LEU A 197 24.75 40.59 -10.71
N LEU A 198 23.77 40.54 -9.80
CA LEU A 198 23.23 41.72 -9.13
C LEU A 198 24.28 42.39 -8.22
N LEU A 199 25.08 41.59 -7.49
CA LEU A 199 26.21 42.07 -6.69
C LEU A 199 27.33 42.65 -7.56
N TYR A 200 27.62 42.05 -8.71
CA TYR A 200 28.66 42.53 -9.63
C TYR A 200 28.27 43.84 -10.30
N THR A 201 27.04 43.93 -10.84
CA THR A 201 26.53 45.13 -11.52
C THR A 201 26.41 46.32 -10.58
N ASN A 202 26.05 46.08 -9.31
CA ASN A 202 25.91 47.12 -8.30
C ASN A 202 27.14 47.24 -7.38
N ARG A 203 28.28 46.67 -7.74
CA ARG A 203 29.46 46.56 -6.87
C ARG A 203 29.92 47.91 -6.32
N GLU A 204 29.94 48.96 -7.15
CA GLU A 204 30.39 50.29 -6.73
C GLU A 204 29.39 50.99 -5.79
N VAL A 205 28.08 50.79 -6.00
CA VAL A 205 27.02 51.34 -5.14
C VAL A 205 26.97 50.62 -3.79
N ILE A 206 27.10 49.29 -3.81
CA ILE A 206 27.18 48.46 -2.60
C ILE A 206 28.44 48.84 -1.83
N ARG A 207 29.58 48.98 -2.50
CA ARG A 207 30.83 49.43 -1.86
C ARG A 207 30.66 50.80 -1.23
N ALA A 208 30.04 51.76 -1.91
CA ALA A 208 29.77 53.10 -1.37
C ALA A 208 28.82 53.08 -0.16
N SER A 209 27.83 52.17 -0.13
CA SER A 209 26.85 52.06 0.96
C SER A 209 27.35 51.23 2.15
N VAL A 210 28.16 50.21 1.91
CA VAL A 210 28.66 49.29 2.94
C VAL A 210 29.94 49.80 3.60
N TYR A 211 30.76 50.58 2.87
CA TYR A 211 31.98 51.20 3.40
C TYR A 211 31.75 52.05 4.68
N PRO A 212 30.75 52.95 4.76
CA PRO A 212 30.49 53.72 5.99
C PRO A 212 29.98 52.86 7.16
N LEU A 213 29.23 51.79 6.88
CA LEU A 213 28.77 50.81 7.88
C LEU A 213 29.93 49.98 8.45
N TRP A 214 30.83 49.50 7.59
CA TRP A 214 32.02 48.74 7.99
C TRP A 214 32.99 49.60 8.83
N LEU A 215 33.14 50.88 8.48
CA LEU A 215 33.88 51.86 9.29
C LEU A 215 33.25 52.11 10.66
N SER A 216 31.92 52.07 10.78
CA SER A 216 31.25 52.21 12.08
C SER A 216 31.45 50.99 12.99
N LEU A 217 31.54 49.79 12.40
CA LEU A 217 31.79 48.53 13.11
C LEU A 217 33.27 48.36 13.48
N SER A 218 34.21 48.77 12.63
CA SER A 218 35.65 48.70 12.94
C SER A 218 36.07 49.71 14.01
N ARG A 219 35.39 50.85 14.10
CA ARG A 219 35.65 51.87 15.14
C ARG A 219 35.28 51.40 16.55
N ASN A 220 34.34 50.46 16.68
CA ASN A 220 33.93 49.90 17.97
C ASN A 220 34.86 48.79 18.50
N ILE A 221 35.83 48.34 17.70
CA ILE A 221 36.77 47.26 18.09
C ILE A 221 38.14 47.84 18.54
N HIS A 222 38.36 49.15 18.41
CA HIS A 222 39.66 49.79 18.68
C HIS A 222 39.74 50.66 19.95
N TYR A 223 38.87 50.43 20.94
CA TYR A 223 38.93 51.10 22.26
C TYR A 223 38.82 50.13 23.45
N THR A 224 39.70 49.13 23.55
CA THR A 224 39.86 48.40 24.82
C THR A 224 41.30 47.96 25.08
N THR A 225 42.32 48.80 24.90
CA THR A 225 43.65 48.55 25.51
C THR A 225 44.52 49.81 25.60
N ILE A 226 44.15 50.83 26.38
CA ILE A 226 45.13 51.82 26.88
C ILE A 226 44.74 52.25 28.30
N GLY A 227 45.60 51.91 29.28
CA GLY A 227 45.76 52.66 30.53
C GLY A 227 45.38 51.96 31.83
N ARG A 228 46.31 51.19 32.43
CA ARG A 228 46.39 51.07 33.91
C ARG A 228 47.83 50.78 34.38
N GLN A 229 48.64 51.83 34.47
CA GLN A 229 49.66 52.07 35.51
C GLN A 229 49.11 53.25 36.34
N GLU A 230 49.25 53.42 37.65
CA GLU A 230 49.98 52.80 38.77
C GLU A 230 49.40 53.42 40.06
N ALA A 231 49.45 52.71 41.19
CA ALA A 231 49.71 53.22 42.57
C ALA A 231 49.51 52.04 43.56
N GLN A 232 50.55 51.44 44.16
CA GLN A 232 51.22 51.79 45.45
C GLN A 232 50.25 51.63 46.66
N GLU A 233 50.50 50.91 47.78
CA GLU A 233 51.69 50.70 48.62
C GLU A 233 51.60 49.42 49.52
N MET A 234 52.72 49.14 50.21
CA MET A 234 53.14 48.10 51.18
C MET A 234 52.16 47.60 52.26
N ASP A 235 52.33 46.33 52.66
CA ASP A 235 52.72 45.79 54.00
C ASP A 235 52.73 44.23 53.84
N VAL A 236 53.69 43.39 54.25
CA VAL A 236 54.58 43.27 55.42
C VAL A 236 55.85 42.52 54.99
#